data_AF-A0A3L5TUH5-F1
#
_entry.id   AF-A0A3L5TUH5-F1
#
_cell.length_a   1.000
_cell.length_b   1.000
_cell.length_c   1.000
_cell.angle_alpha   90.00
_cell.angle_beta   90.00
_cell.angle_gamma   90.00
#
_symmetry.space_group_name_H-M   'P 1'
#
loop_
_entity.id
_entity.type
_entity.pdbx_description
1 polymer ?
#
loop_
_entity_poly.entity_id
_entity_poly.type
_entity_poly.pdbx_seq_one_letter_code
_entity_poly.pdbx_strand_id
1 'polypeptide(L)'
;MSDQSRNSWIKQDNPRLVSARQKDIYEDILEDRRHSSDVVWSFRTREEPKYKYNKPRTPDEIRKHVMHSDRVKYAVEKVCSESGLPIEEVWKQAEEVMQEMSHNLSMGAIRGFA
;
A
#
# COMPACT_ATOMS: atom_id res chain seq x y z
N MET A 1 8.75 16.94 -44.69
CA MET A 1 7.85 16.22 -43.78
C MET A 1 8.49 16.29 -42.42
N SER A 2 7.97 17.13 -41.52
CA SER A 2 8.60 17.43 -40.22
C SER A 2 8.30 16.33 -39.22
N ASP A 3 9.34 15.63 -38.75
CA ASP A 3 9.30 14.70 -37.62
C ASP A 3 8.92 15.44 -36.34
N GLN A 4 7.62 15.54 -36.06
CA GLN A 4 7.14 15.88 -34.72
C GLN A 4 7.33 14.66 -33.82
N SER A 5 8.45 14.65 -33.10
CA SER A 5 8.70 13.71 -32.00
C SER A 5 7.47 13.65 -31.09
N ARG A 6 6.96 12.43 -30.86
CA ARG A 6 5.76 12.12 -30.03
C ARG A 6 5.78 12.74 -28.62
N ASN A 7 6.92 13.26 -28.20
CA ASN A 7 7.18 13.80 -26.87
C ASN A 7 7.53 15.30 -26.88
N SER A 8 7.25 16.02 -27.98
CA SER A 8 7.54 17.46 -28.09
C SER A 8 6.82 18.32 -27.04
N TRP A 9 5.67 17.87 -26.55
CA TRP A 9 4.86 18.53 -25.51
C TRP A 9 5.54 18.55 -24.14
N ILE A 10 6.36 17.54 -23.82
CA ILE A 10 7.04 17.41 -22.51
C ILE A 10 8.00 18.58 -22.24
N LYS A 11 8.56 19.17 -23.29
CA LYS A 11 9.51 20.29 -23.17
C LYS A 11 8.84 21.65 -22.93
N GLN A 12 7.52 21.75 -23.14
CA GLN A 12 6.77 23.00 -23.01
C GLN A 12 6.03 23.11 -21.67
N ASP A 13 5.89 22.02 -20.93
CA ASP A 13 5.18 22.02 -19.65
C ASP A 13 6.07 22.58 -18.53
N ASN A 14 5.58 23.66 -17.93
CA ASN A 14 6.15 24.23 -16.71
C ASN A 14 6.01 23.17 -15.60
N PRO A 15 7.08 22.70 -14.94
CA PRO A 15 7.00 21.59 -13.99
C PRO A 15 6.15 21.90 -12.74
N ARG A 16 5.77 23.18 -12.53
CA ARG A 16 4.87 23.63 -11.46
C ARG A 16 3.39 23.69 -11.85
N LEU A 17 3.08 23.54 -13.14
CA LEU A 17 1.73 23.61 -13.66
C LEU A 17 1.51 22.35 -14.48
N VAL A 18 0.97 21.32 -13.83
CA VAL A 18 0.41 20.15 -14.54
C VAL A 18 -0.57 20.71 -15.58
N SER A 19 -0.27 20.50 -16.86
CA SER A 19 -1.07 21.02 -17.96
C SER A 19 -2.53 20.59 -17.76
N ALA A 20 -3.51 21.41 -18.16
CA ALA A 20 -4.91 21.05 -18.03
C ALA A 20 -5.21 19.67 -18.67
N ARG A 21 -4.50 19.32 -19.76
CA ARG A 21 -4.55 18.00 -20.39
C ARG A 21 -4.00 16.87 -19.54
N GLN A 22 -2.99 17.10 -18.68
CA GLN A 22 -2.50 16.09 -17.75
C GLN A 22 -3.41 15.89 -16.54
N LYS A 23 -4.19 16.92 -16.15
CA LYS A 23 -5.22 16.74 -15.12
C LYS A 23 -6.27 15.73 -15.57
N ASP A 24 -6.62 15.71 -16.85
CA ASP A 24 -7.58 14.74 -17.42
C ASP A 24 -7.05 13.30 -17.50
N ILE A 25 -5.73 13.08 -17.32
CA ILE A 25 -5.12 11.73 -17.35
C ILE A 25 -5.28 11.03 -15.99
N TYR A 26 -5.40 11.79 -14.91
CA TYR A 26 -5.47 11.25 -13.55
C TYR A 26 -6.87 11.43 -12.98
N GLU A 27 -7.41 10.37 -12.39
CA GLU A 27 -8.63 10.45 -11.61
C GLU A 27 -8.35 11.21 -10.30
N ASP A 28 -9.07 12.29 -10.05
CA ASP A 28 -9.01 12.98 -8.77
C ASP A 28 -9.84 12.23 -7.72
N ILE A 29 -9.16 11.32 -7.02
CA ILE A 29 -9.76 10.47 -5.99
C ILE A 29 -10.30 11.24 -4.77
N LEU A 30 -10.03 12.55 -4.64
CA LEU A 30 -10.52 13.38 -3.55
C LEU A 30 -11.68 14.30 -3.97
N GLU A 31 -12.07 14.31 -5.24
CA GLU A 31 -13.13 15.19 -5.72
C GLU A 31 -14.45 14.91 -4.99
N ASP A 32 -14.80 13.65 -4.86
CA ASP A 32 -15.99 13.22 -4.13
C ASP A 32 -15.94 13.60 -2.63
N ARG A 33 -14.75 13.71 -2.01
CA ARG A 33 -14.61 14.22 -0.63
C ARG A 33 -15.00 15.69 -0.56
N ARG A 34 -14.57 16.50 -1.54
CA ARG A 34 -14.88 17.95 -1.56
C ARG A 34 -16.38 18.24 -1.69
N HIS A 35 -17.14 17.31 -2.22
CA HIS A 35 -18.59 17.41 -2.40
C HIS A 35 -19.40 16.57 -1.40
N SER A 36 -18.76 15.92 -0.42
CA SER A 36 -19.41 15.11 0.63
C SER A 36 -18.91 15.44 2.03
N SER A 37 -19.56 14.90 3.06
CA SER A 37 -19.11 15.06 4.45
C SER A 37 -17.88 14.18 4.71
N ASP A 38 -16.89 14.71 5.45
CA ASP A 38 -15.72 13.94 5.90
C ASP A 38 -16.11 12.65 6.65
N VAL A 39 -17.22 12.66 7.40
CA VAL A 39 -17.73 11.46 8.08
C VAL A 39 -18.24 10.43 7.07
N VAL A 40 -18.99 10.85 6.05
CA VAL A 40 -19.46 9.92 5.01
C VAL A 40 -18.28 9.40 4.17
N TRP A 41 -17.32 10.28 3.88
CA TRP A 41 -16.10 9.96 3.14
C TRP A 41 -15.23 8.93 3.86
N SER A 42 -15.03 9.09 5.17
CA SER A 42 -14.21 8.17 5.98
C SER A 42 -14.76 6.75 6.07
N PHE A 43 -16.07 6.58 5.98
CA PHE A 43 -16.71 5.25 5.91
C PHE A 43 -16.73 4.66 4.49
N ARG A 44 -16.37 5.42 3.45
CA ARG A 44 -16.33 4.93 2.08
C ARG A 44 -15.13 4.00 1.87
N THR A 45 -15.39 2.85 1.24
CA THR A 45 -14.33 2.01 0.67
C THR A 45 -14.24 2.30 -0.82
N ARG A 46 -13.06 2.72 -1.30
CA ARG A 46 -12.85 2.91 -2.74
C ARG A 46 -12.97 1.56 -3.44
N GLU A 47 -13.80 1.50 -4.48
CA GLU A 47 -13.93 0.33 -5.32
C GLU A 47 -12.78 0.30 -6.32
N GLU A 48 -11.65 -0.29 -5.92
CA GLU A 48 -10.49 -0.41 -6.79
C GLU A 48 -10.59 -1.68 -7.66
N PRO A 49 -10.09 -1.63 -8.92
CA PRO A 49 -10.01 -2.81 -9.76
C PRO A 49 -9.24 -3.92 -9.05
N LYS A 50 -9.95 -4.99 -8.66
CA LYS A 50 -9.32 -6.11 -7.97
C LYS A 50 -8.39 -6.83 -8.95
N TYR A 51 -7.14 -7.06 -8.55
CA TYR A 51 -6.24 -7.90 -9.32
C TYR A 51 -6.88 -9.28 -9.54
N LYS A 52 -6.78 -9.81 -10.77
CA LYS A 52 -7.48 -11.04 -11.22
C LYS A 52 -7.27 -12.27 -10.33
N TYR A 53 -6.19 -12.32 -9.54
CA TYR A 53 -5.89 -13.42 -8.62
C TYR A 53 -5.99 -13.02 -7.14
N ASN A 54 -6.59 -11.87 -6.84
CA ASN A 54 -6.79 -11.46 -5.46
C ASN A 54 -7.89 -12.31 -4.81
N LYS A 55 -7.52 -13.04 -3.77
CA LYS A 55 -8.48 -13.75 -2.91
C LYS A 55 -8.77 -12.88 -1.67
N PRO A 56 -10.05 -12.75 -1.27
CA PRO A 56 -10.39 -12.09 -0.01
C PRO A 56 -9.67 -12.81 1.12
N ARG A 57 -9.06 -12.04 2.01
CA ARG A 57 -8.30 -12.54 3.15
C ARG A 57 -8.64 -11.72 4.39
N THR A 58 -8.84 -12.39 5.50
CA THR A 58 -8.96 -11.74 6.81
C THR A 58 -7.58 -11.24 7.27
N PRO A 59 -7.50 -10.25 8.18
CA PRO A 59 -6.23 -9.80 8.74
C PRO A 59 -5.38 -10.95 9.32
N ASP A 60 -6.03 -11.91 9.99
CA ASP A 60 -5.36 -13.09 10.53
C ASP A 60 -4.81 -14.01 9.44
N GLU A 61 -5.53 -14.19 8.33
CA GLU A 61 -5.04 -14.95 7.17
C GLU A 61 -3.84 -14.26 6.52
N ILE A 62 -3.85 -12.93 6.42
CA ILE A 62 -2.70 -12.17 5.94
C ILE A 62 -1.50 -12.38 6.86
N ARG A 63 -1.67 -12.24 8.18
CA ARG A 63 -0.61 -12.48 9.17
C ARG A 63 0.01 -13.87 9.01
N LYS A 64 -0.85 -14.90 8.96
CA LYS A 64 -0.41 -16.29 8.75
C LYS A 64 0.34 -16.45 7.44
N HIS A 65 -0.17 -15.92 6.33
CA HIS A 65 0.50 -16.01 5.02
C HIS A 65 1.86 -15.33 5.01
N VAL A 66 2.00 -14.18 5.68
CA VAL A 66 3.29 -13.47 5.77
C VAL A 66 4.28 -14.28 6.61
N MET A 67 3.91 -14.74 7.80
CA MET A 67 4.78 -15.59 8.64
C MET A 67 5.26 -16.84 7.89
N HIS A 68 4.38 -17.49 7.13
CA HIS A 68 4.71 -18.72 6.42
C HIS A 68 5.38 -18.51 5.06
N SER A 69 5.61 -17.26 4.66
CA SER A 69 6.24 -16.95 3.37
C SER A 69 7.72 -17.33 3.35
N ASP A 70 8.20 -17.75 2.18
CA ASP A 70 9.61 -18.15 2.00
C ASP A 70 10.58 -17.02 2.34
N ARG A 71 10.16 -15.77 2.10
CA ARG A 71 10.94 -14.58 2.45
C ARG A 71 11.17 -14.45 3.95
N VAL A 72 10.13 -14.67 4.76
CA VAL A 72 10.23 -14.58 6.22
C VAL A 72 11.04 -15.75 6.76
N LYS A 73 10.79 -16.97 6.28
CA LYS A 73 11.58 -18.15 6.67
C LYS A 73 13.07 -17.96 6.39
N TYR A 74 13.41 -17.54 5.17
CA TYR A 74 14.79 -17.25 4.78
C TYR A 74 15.42 -16.14 5.64
N ALA A 75 14.68 -15.07 5.93
CA ALA A 75 15.17 -14.00 6.78
C ALA A 75 15.43 -14.49 8.22
N VAL A 76 14.53 -15.32 8.77
CA VAL A 76 14.71 -15.92 10.10
C VAL A 76 15.95 -16.81 10.13
N GLU A 77 16.14 -17.69 9.15
CA GLU A 77 17.34 -18.56 9.06
C GLU A 77 18.63 -17.74 9.01
N LYS A 78 18.63 -16.65 8.23
CA LYS A 78 19.77 -15.74 8.15
C LYS A 78 20.06 -15.06 9.49
N VAL A 79 19.03 -14.56 10.17
CA VAL A 79 19.16 -13.92 11.49
C VAL A 79 19.65 -14.93 12.53
N CYS A 80 19.18 -16.17 12.51
CA CYS A 80 19.68 -17.22 13.40
C CYS A 80 21.16 -17.48 13.18
N SER A 81 21.58 -17.53 11.90
CA SER A 81 22.98 -17.75 11.52
C SER A 81 23.89 -16.59 11.98
N GLU A 82 23.41 -15.36 11.94
CA GLU A 82 24.17 -14.16 12.32
C GLU A 82 24.20 -13.92 13.84
N SER A 83 23.11 -14.22 14.54
CA SER A 83 22.95 -13.97 15.98
C SER A 83 23.37 -15.15 16.87
N GLY A 84 23.43 -16.36 16.32
CA GLY A 84 23.64 -17.60 17.09
C GLY A 84 22.45 -18.00 17.95
N LEU A 85 21.30 -17.33 17.81
CA LEU A 85 20.08 -17.64 18.55
C LEU A 85 19.35 -18.86 17.94
N PRO A 86 18.61 -19.63 18.76
CA PRO A 86 17.79 -20.71 18.26
C PRO A 86 16.63 -20.18 17.41
N ILE A 87 16.26 -20.96 16.39
CA ILE A 87 15.22 -20.58 15.43
C ILE A 87 13.87 -20.29 16.09
N GLU A 88 13.53 -21.01 17.15
CA GLU A 88 12.28 -20.84 17.89
C GLU A 88 12.19 -19.47 18.55
N GLU A 89 13.31 -18.95 19.07
CA GLU A 89 13.36 -17.65 19.73
C GLU A 89 13.21 -16.52 18.71
N VAL A 90 13.94 -16.58 17.60
CA VAL A 90 13.84 -15.60 16.52
C VAL A 90 12.45 -15.63 15.88
N TRP A 91 11.87 -16.82 15.71
CA TRP A 91 10.51 -16.98 15.18
C TRP A 91 9.45 -16.34 16.10
N LYS A 92 9.57 -16.56 17.41
CA LYS A 92 8.68 -15.95 18.40
C LYS A 92 8.76 -14.43 18.38
N GLN A 93 9.97 -13.87 18.33
CA GLN A 93 10.18 -12.42 18.21
C GLN A 93 9.54 -11.87 16.92
N ALA A 94 9.72 -12.56 15.79
CA ALA A 94 9.10 -12.17 14.53
C ALA A 94 7.57 -12.18 14.60
N GLU A 95 6.99 -13.17 15.29
CA GLU A 95 5.54 -13.24 15.52
C GLU A 95 5.04 -12.08 16.39
N GLU A 96 5.74 -11.75 17.49
CA GLU A 96 5.42 -10.61 18.34
C GLU A 96 5.44 -9.28 17.56
N VAL A 97 6.48 -9.04 16.78
CA VAL A 97 6.58 -7.86 15.91
C VAL A 97 5.43 -7.82 14.90
N MET A 98 5.07 -8.95 14.31
CA MET A 98 3.97 -9.01 13.35
C MET A 98 2.61 -8.76 14.01
N GLN A 99 2.42 -9.22 15.24
CA GLN A 99 1.22 -8.95 16.03
C GLN A 99 1.10 -7.45 16.31
N GLU A 100 2.18 -6.82 16.77
CA GLU A 100 2.21 -5.38 17.03
C GLU A 100 1.88 -4.56 15.76
N MET A 101 2.51 -4.88 14.63
CA MET A 101 2.22 -4.24 13.35
C MET A 101 0.76 -4.44 12.92
N SER A 102 0.21 -5.65 13.11
CA SER A 102 -1.18 -5.95 12.73
C SER A 102 -2.20 -5.15 13.55
N HIS A 103 -1.91 -4.93 14.84
CA HIS A 103 -2.73 -4.11 15.72
C HIS A 103 -2.67 -2.64 15.31
N ASN A 104 -1.47 -2.13 15.01
CA ASN A 104 -1.26 -0.75 14.56
C ASN A 104 -1.86 -0.45 13.18
N LEU A 105 -2.12 -1.48 12.36
CA LEU A 105 -2.82 -1.35 11.07
C LEU A 105 -4.34 -1.31 11.21
N SER A 106 -4.91 -1.60 12.39
CA SER A 106 -6.33 -1.39 12.70
C SER A 106 -6.64 0.09 12.90
N MET A 107 -6.35 0.88 11.87
CA MET A 107 -6.46 2.34 11.81
C MET A 107 -7.89 2.84 11.61
N GLY A 108 -8.88 2.17 12.23
CA GLY A 108 -10.27 2.62 12.20
C GLY A 108 -10.42 4.05 12.73
N ALA A 109 -9.65 4.38 13.77
CA ALA A 109 -9.60 5.74 14.32
C ALA A 109 -8.99 6.75 13.33
N ILE A 110 -7.87 6.44 12.66
CA ILE A 110 -7.30 7.35 11.65
C ILE A 110 -8.27 7.58 10.51
N ARG A 111 -8.98 6.54 10.05
CA ARG A 111 -10.00 6.71 9.02
C ARG A 111 -11.11 7.67 9.49
N GLY A 112 -11.57 7.56 10.73
CA GLY A 112 -12.65 8.41 11.27
C GLY A 112 -12.27 9.85 11.62
N PHE A 113 -10.98 10.16 11.79
CA PHE A 113 -10.51 11.50 12.20
C PHE A 113 -9.69 12.26 11.13
N ALA A 114 -9.51 11.71 9.92
CA ALA A 114 -8.79 12.32 8.79
C ALA A 114 -9.68 13.07 7.78
#